data_AF-A0AAW1ZEX1-F1
#
_entry.id   AF-A0AAW1ZEX1-F1
#
_cell.length_a   1.000
_cell.length_b   1.000
_cell.length_c   1.000
_cell.angle_alpha   90.00
_cell.angle_beta   90.00
_cell.angle_gamma   90.00
#
_symmetry.space_group_name_H-M   'P 1'
#
loop_
_entity.id
_entity.type
_entity.pdbx_description
1 polymer ?
#
loop_
_entity_poly.entity_id
_entity_poly.type
_entity_poly.pdbx_seq_one_letter_code
_entity_poly.pdbx_strand_id
1 'polypeptide(L)'
;MIRHWRTFSHCVLRSQTNYVLPKPVRILLPLSPFTCTASPRTHSTNIKMRSYLQYMKRKVKGAPSPPYSHVCQVGDPVLRSQAAAVEPGAIQGPEVQKVIKTLVKVMRKLECVGLSAPQIGVPLRILALEYPKKMLDYSSVTSIEARGLVAVPLMIFVNPELRVLDGRTVIFQEACESICGYSASVPRYVSVEVSGLNEKAEPVSWQASGWPARILQHEMDHLNGVLYIDRMDSKTFINVKWEEYNE
;
A
#
# COMPACT_ATOMS: atom_id res chain seq x y z
N MET A 1 32.72 -20.63 -22.56
CA MET A 1 33.67 -21.57 -21.93
C MET A 1 33.06 -22.06 -20.63
N ILE A 2 32.91 -23.37 -20.51
CA ILE A 2 32.15 -24.07 -19.47
C ILE A 2 33.05 -24.27 -18.24
N ARG A 3 32.56 -23.94 -17.03
CA ARG A 3 33.00 -24.60 -15.80
C ARG A 3 31.81 -24.84 -14.86
N HIS A 4 31.44 -26.12 -14.77
CA HIS A 4 30.54 -26.71 -13.79
C HIS A 4 31.20 -26.72 -12.40
N TRP A 5 30.43 -26.53 -11.33
CA TRP A 5 30.69 -27.17 -10.04
C TRP A 5 29.40 -27.65 -9.38
N ARG A 6 29.52 -28.82 -8.75
CA ARG A 6 28.50 -29.77 -8.32
C ARG A 6 28.03 -29.52 -6.87
N THR A 7 26.74 -29.79 -6.65
CA THR A 7 26.05 -30.47 -5.51
C THR A 7 26.57 -30.31 -4.08
N PHE A 8 25.64 -30.04 -3.14
CA PHE A 8 25.54 -30.79 -1.87
C PHE A 8 24.10 -30.80 -1.33
N SER A 9 23.72 -31.94 -0.76
CA SER A 9 22.38 -32.35 -0.33
C SER A 9 22.16 -32.27 1.19
N HIS A 10 20.89 -32.11 1.57
CA HIS A 10 20.13 -32.58 2.75
C HIS A 10 20.77 -32.92 4.13
N CYS A 11 20.12 -32.43 5.20
CA CYS A 11 19.92 -33.07 6.52
C CYS A 11 18.80 -32.26 7.26
N VAL A 12 17.57 -32.70 7.59
CA VAL A 12 16.96 -33.83 8.34
C VAL A 12 16.72 -33.53 9.85
N LEU A 13 15.41 -33.51 10.19
CA LEU A 13 14.69 -33.95 11.41
C LEU A 13 14.41 -33.08 12.66
N ARG A 14 13.14 -33.29 13.08
CA ARG A 14 12.34 -32.85 14.23
C ARG A 14 12.92 -33.17 15.63
N SER A 15 12.46 -32.43 16.65
CA SER A 15 11.87 -33.05 17.85
C SER A 15 10.81 -32.16 18.50
N GLN A 16 9.71 -32.77 18.96
CA GLN A 16 8.65 -32.19 19.80
C GLN A 16 8.88 -32.69 21.24
N THR A 17 8.65 -31.85 22.25
CA THR A 17 8.61 -32.26 23.65
C THR A 17 7.29 -31.86 24.30
N ASN A 18 6.65 -32.86 24.93
CA ASN A 18 5.44 -32.76 25.74
C ASN A 18 5.79 -32.31 27.16
N TYR A 19 5.00 -31.40 27.73
CA TYR A 19 5.06 -31.04 29.15
C TYR A 19 3.89 -31.66 29.93
N VAL A 20 4.21 -32.30 31.06
CA VAL A 20 3.27 -32.92 32.01
C VAL A 20 3.20 -32.05 33.27
N LEU A 21 2.00 -31.74 33.76
CA LEU A 21 1.74 -30.98 34.99
C LEU A 21 1.79 -31.88 36.25
N PRO A 22 2.36 -31.42 37.38
CA PRO A 22 2.32 -32.16 38.65
C PRO A 22 1.09 -31.82 39.51
N LYS A 23 0.64 -32.81 40.29
CA LYS A 23 -0.52 -32.81 41.22
C LYS A 23 -0.26 -32.01 42.51
N PRO A 24 -1.30 -31.51 43.21
CA PRO A 24 -1.13 -30.72 44.43
C PRO A 24 -0.91 -31.58 45.68
N VAL A 25 -0.04 -31.13 46.57
CA VAL A 25 0.20 -31.69 47.91
C VAL A 25 -0.54 -30.86 48.95
N ARG A 26 -1.39 -31.49 49.77
CA ARG A 26 -2.05 -30.87 50.93
C ARG A 26 -1.08 -30.87 52.12
N ILE A 27 -0.84 -29.69 52.71
CA ILE A 27 -0.14 -29.54 53.99
C ILE A 27 -1.14 -29.00 55.00
N LEU A 28 -1.38 -29.76 56.07
CA LEU A 28 -2.15 -29.35 57.24
C LEU A 28 -1.19 -28.67 58.23
N LEU A 29 -1.53 -27.46 58.68
CA LEU A 29 -0.84 -26.77 59.78
C LEU A 29 -1.85 -26.43 60.89
N PRO A 30 -1.47 -26.53 62.17
CA PRO A 30 -2.37 -26.30 63.29
C PRO A 30 -2.56 -24.80 63.56
N LEU A 31 -3.80 -24.42 63.90
CA LEU A 31 -4.16 -23.08 64.33
C LEU A 31 -3.81 -22.88 65.81
N SER A 32 -3.09 -21.81 66.15
CA SER A 32 -3.06 -21.24 67.50
C SER A 32 -3.48 -19.77 67.43
N PRO A 33 -4.25 -19.24 68.41
CA PRO A 33 -4.68 -17.86 68.39
C PRO A 33 -3.71 -16.99 69.19
N PHE A 34 -3.00 -16.09 68.51
CA PHE A 34 -2.35 -14.95 69.15
C PHE A 34 -3.01 -13.66 68.67
N THR A 35 -3.73 -13.02 69.57
CA THR A 35 -4.29 -11.68 69.39
C THR A 35 -3.20 -10.64 69.57
N CYS A 36 -2.84 -9.91 68.51
CA CYS A 36 -1.97 -8.75 68.58
C CYS A 36 -2.77 -7.50 68.17
N THR A 37 -3.02 -6.62 69.14
CA THR A 37 -3.69 -5.32 68.95
C THR A 37 -2.73 -4.33 68.29
N ALA A 38 -3.06 -3.86 67.08
CA ALA A 38 -2.34 -2.78 66.41
C ALA A 38 -3.18 -1.50 66.34
N SER A 39 -2.58 -0.40 66.79
CA SER A 39 -3.13 0.97 66.82
C SER A 39 -3.36 1.55 65.41
N PRO A 40 -4.40 2.38 65.18
CA PRO A 40 -4.70 2.93 63.87
C PRO A 40 -3.84 4.16 63.57
N ARG A 41 -2.81 4.00 62.74
CA ARG A 41 -2.19 5.13 62.02
C ARG A 41 -2.99 5.44 60.77
N THR A 42 -3.63 6.60 60.73
CA THR A 42 -4.29 7.14 59.54
C THR A 42 -3.24 7.58 58.52
N HIS A 43 -3.00 6.78 57.49
CA HIS A 43 -2.30 7.22 56.28
C HIS A 43 -3.32 7.79 55.29
N SER A 44 -3.23 9.10 55.04
CA SER A 44 -3.94 9.73 53.90
C SER A 44 -3.31 9.23 52.61
N THR A 45 -3.95 8.28 51.94
CA THR A 45 -3.55 7.81 50.61
C THR A 45 -4.45 8.45 49.55
N ASN A 46 -4.29 9.76 49.33
CA ASN A 46 -4.89 10.43 48.16
C ASN A 46 -4.10 10.18 46.87
N ILE A 47 -3.54 8.97 46.70
CA ILE A 47 -2.97 8.53 45.43
C ILE A 47 -4.07 7.76 44.69
N LYS A 48 -4.71 8.44 43.74
CA LYS A 48 -5.60 7.76 42.78
C LYS A 48 -4.76 6.79 41.95
N MET A 49 -4.72 5.51 42.35
CA MET A 49 -4.17 4.45 41.50
C MET A 49 -5.02 4.38 40.23
N ARG A 50 -4.48 4.92 39.14
CA ARG A 50 -5.08 4.73 37.82
C ARG A 50 -4.92 3.27 37.46
N SER A 51 -6.02 2.61 37.11
CA SER A 51 -6.03 1.21 36.70
C SER A 51 -4.96 0.95 35.63
N TYR A 52 -4.06 0.01 35.89
CA TYR A 52 -3.03 -0.42 34.94
C TYR A 52 -3.66 -0.86 33.61
N LEU A 53 -4.83 -1.50 33.65
CA LEU A 53 -5.60 -1.85 32.45
C LEU A 53 -6.06 -0.61 31.65
N GLN A 54 -6.40 0.48 32.33
CA GLN A 54 -6.81 1.73 31.69
C GLN A 54 -5.61 2.50 31.10
N TYR A 55 -4.43 2.39 31.74
CA TYR A 55 -3.15 2.83 31.17
C TYR A 55 -2.78 2.03 29.92
N MET A 56 -2.91 0.69 29.98
CA MET A 56 -2.63 -0.21 28.87
C MET A 56 -3.60 0.00 27.71
N LYS A 57 -4.91 0.18 27.96
CA LYS A 57 -5.89 0.53 26.91
C LYS A 57 -5.53 1.81 26.14
N ARG A 58 -4.89 2.79 26.78
CA ARG A 58 -4.40 4.01 26.11
C ARG A 58 -3.11 3.80 25.31
N LYS A 59 -2.36 2.74 25.61
CA LYS A 59 -1.12 2.35 24.93
C LYS A 59 -1.35 1.37 23.78
N VAL A 60 -2.45 0.62 23.78
CA VAL A 60 -2.87 -0.23 22.67
C VAL A 60 -3.42 0.66 21.55
N LYS A 61 -2.58 0.97 20.56
CA LYS A 61 -3.08 1.49 19.28
C LYS A 61 -3.85 0.36 18.60
N GLY A 62 -5.10 0.62 18.20
CA GLY A 62 -5.84 -0.30 17.35
C GLY A 62 -5.07 -0.58 16.05
N ALA A 63 -5.38 -1.69 15.39
CA ALA A 63 -4.84 -1.95 14.06
C ALA A 63 -5.13 -0.74 13.16
N PRO A 64 -4.15 -0.27 12.35
CA PRO A 64 -4.40 0.84 11.45
C PRO A 64 -5.55 0.44 10.53
N SER A 65 -6.52 1.34 10.39
CA SER A 65 -7.62 1.21 9.43
C SER A 65 -7.31 2.06 8.20
N PRO A 66 -7.69 1.61 7.00
CA PRO A 66 -7.54 2.42 5.80
C PRO A 66 -8.33 3.75 5.90
N PRO A 67 -7.97 4.79 5.13
CA PRO A 67 -6.86 4.83 4.18
C PRO A 67 -5.49 4.83 4.89
N TYR A 68 -4.59 3.97 4.43
CA TYR A 68 -3.23 3.84 4.98
C TYR A 68 -2.35 5.02 4.56
N SER A 69 -1.39 5.38 5.42
CA SER A 69 -0.34 6.35 5.11
C SER A 69 0.89 5.72 4.43
N HIS A 70 0.78 4.45 4.05
CA HIS A 70 1.76 3.66 3.33
C HIS A 70 1.05 2.92 2.18
N VAL A 71 1.83 2.37 1.25
CA VAL A 71 1.30 1.63 0.11
C VAL A 71 1.25 0.14 0.42
N CYS A 72 0.09 -0.47 0.24
CA CYS A 72 -0.10 -1.91 0.26
C CYS A 72 0.84 -2.57 -0.75
N GLN A 73 1.50 -3.65 -0.34
CA GLN A 73 2.39 -4.42 -1.21
C GLN A 73 1.67 -5.62 -1.80
N VAL A 74 2.15 -6.08 -2.96
CA VAL A 74 1.67 -7.31 -3.61
C VAL A 74 1.61 -8.47 -2.62
N GLY A 75 0.47 -9.15 -2.61
CA GLY A 75 0.11 -10.12 -1.56
C GLY A 75 -1.05 -9.65 -0.68
N ASP A 76 -1.25 -8.33 -0.54
CA ASP A 76 -2.48 -7.78 0.05
C ASP A 76 -3.67 -8.02 -0.89
N PRO A 77 -4.75 -8.71 -0.44
CA PRO A 77 -5.90 -9.05 -1.29
C PRO A 77 -6.64 -7.84 -1.86
N VAL A 78 -6.52 -6.65 -1.25
CA VAL A 78 -7.14 -5.43 -1.77
C VAL A 78 -6.63 -5.08 -3.18
N LEU A 79 -5.37 -5.42 -3.49
CA LEU A 79 -4.73 -5.15 -4.77
C LEU A 79 -5.16 -6.11 -5.89
N ARG A 80 -5.87 -7.19 -5.54
CA ARG A 80 -6.38 -8.20 -6.47
C ARG A 80 -7.90 -8.21 -6.58
N SER A 81 -8.58 -7.35 -5.83
CA SER A 81 -10.03 -7.22 -5.85
C SER A 81 -10.44 -6.11 -6.82
N GLN A 82 -11.56 -6.30 -7.51
CA GLN A 82 -12.17 -5.22 -8.27
C GLN A 82 -12.73 -4.18 -7.30
N ALA A 83 -12.32 -2.92 -7.46
CA ALA A 83 -12.75 -1.84 -6.59
C ALA A 83 -14.23 -1.46 -6.83
N ALA A 84 -14.93 -1.14 -5.75
CA ALA A 84 -16.35 -0.75 -5.79
C ALA A 84 -16.52 0.70 -6.27
N ALA A 85 -17.63 0.97 -6.97
CA ALA A 85 -17.99 2.33 -7.35
C ALA A 85 -18.30 3.18 -6.09
N VAL A 86 -18.04 4.47 -6.19
CA VAL A 86 -18.39 5.48 -5.18
C VAL A 86 -19.73 6.09 -5.56
N GLU A 87 -20.69 6.12 -4.66
CA GLU A 87 -21.95 6.84 -4.89
C GLU A 87 -21.67 8.33 -5.15
N PRO A 88 -22.16 8.94 -6.24
CA PRO A 88 -21.84 10.34 -6.58
C PRO A 88 -22.13 11.34 -5.45
N GLY A 89 -23.24 11.14 -4.72
CA GLY A 89 -23.61 11.97 -3.58
C GLY A 89 -22.68 11.85 -2.37
N ALA A 90 -21.87 10.79 -2.29
CA ALA A 90 -20.90 10.58 -1.21
C ALA A 90 -19.52 11.20 -1.48
N ILE A 91 -19.24 11.64 -2.72
CA ILE A 91 -17.90 12.10 -3.14
C ILE A 91 -17.43 13.30 -2.32
N GLN A 92 -18.31 14.28 -2.09
CA GLN A 92 -18.00 15.46 -1.27
C GLN A 92 -18.10 15.18 0.24
N GLY A 93 -18.53 13.97 0.62
CA GLY A 93 -18.62 13.53 2.01
C GLY A 93 -17.24 13.39 2.66
N PRO A 94 -17.17 13.53 4.01
CA PRO A 94 -15.91 13.55 4.74
C PRO A 94 -15.08 12.26 4.59
N GLU A 95 -15.73 11.12 4.37
CA GLU A 95 -15.06 9.82 4.21
C GLU A 95 -14.31 9.74 2.88
N VAL A 96 -14.96 10.03 1.75
CA VAL A 96 -14.33 10.00 0.42
C VAL A 96 -13.27 11.10 0.31
N GLN A 97 -13.54 12.29 0.84
CA GLN A 97 -12.54 13.38 0.86
C GLN A 97 -11.30 13.00 1.69
N LYS A 98 -11.45 12.24 2.78
CA LYS A 98 -10.32 11.71 3.55
C LYS A 98 -9.50 10.71 2.72
N VAL A 99 -10.14 9.86 1.92
CA VAL A 99 -9.46 8.93 1.01
C VAL A 99 -8.66 9.73 -0.03
N ILE A 100 -9.29 10.65 -0.75
CA ILE A 100 -8.65 11.48 -1.78
C ILE A 100 -7.45 12.25 -1.20
N LYS A 101 -7.64 12.92 -0.06
CA LYS A 101 -6.57 13.66 0.61
C LYS A 101 -5.40 12.75 1.01
N THR A 102 -5.69 11.55 1.48
CA THR A 102 -4.64 10.59 1.87
C THR A 102 -3.91 10.06 0.64
N LEU A 103 -4.63 9.76 -0.43
CA LEU A 103 -4.09 9.31 -1.71
C LEU A 103 -3.08 10.33 -2.27
N VAL A 104 -3.49 11.59 -2.41
CA VAL A 104 -2.62 12.68 -2.91
C VAL A 104 -1.42 12.89 -1.99
N LYS A 105 -1.62 12.81 -0.67
CA LYS A 105 -0.53 12.96 0.31
C LYS A 105 0.51 11.84 0.16
N VAL A 106 0.08 10.58 0.01
CA VAL A 106 0.98 9.44 -0.17
C VAL A 106 1.70 9.52 -1.50
N MET A 107 0.97 9.80 -2.59
CA MET A 107 1.53 9.96 -3.94
C MET A 107 2.67 10.99 -3.96
N ARG A 108 2.41 12.19 -3.44
CA ARG A 108 3.42 13.26 -3.37
C ARG A 108 4.57 12.95 -2.42
N LYS A 109 4.34 12.20 -1.33
CA LYS A 109 5.39 11.79 -0.39
C LYS A 109 6.36 10.80 -1.04
N LEU A 110 5.86 9.91 -1.89
CA LEU A 110 6.65 8.92 -2.62
C LEU A 110 7.21 9.46 -3.93
N GLU A 111 6.83 10.68 -4.33
CA GLU A 111 7.14 11.28 -5.63
C GLU A 111 6.75 10.40 -6.82
N CYS A 112 5.73 9.54 -6.65
CA CYS A 112 5.16 8.76 -7.74
C CYS A 112 4.16 9.61 -8.55
N VAL A 113 3.97 9.24 -9.82
CA VAL A 113 3.20 10.03 -10.81
C VAL A 113 1.72 9.65 -10.87
N GLY A 114 1.36 8.56 -10.23
CA GLY A 114 0.01 8.00 -10.14
C GLY A 114 -0.15 7.19 -8.87
N LEU A 115 -1.37 7.15 -8.34
CA LEU A 115 -1.74 6.27 -7.24
C LEU A 115 -3.26 6.02 -7.22
N SER A 116 -3.65 4.82 -6.83
CA SER A 116 -5.05 4.39 -6.72
C SER A 116 -5.47 4.08 -5.27
N ALA A 117 -6.75 4.25 -4.95
CA ALA A 117 -7.29 3.97 -3.61
C ALA A 117 -7.02 2.55 -3.09
N PRO A 118 -7.06 1.47 -3.92
CA PRO A 118 -6.67 0.14 -3.48
C PRO A 118 -5.26 0.08 -2.90
N GLN A 119 -4.32 0.86 -3.43
CA GLN A 119 -2.94 0.90 -2.95
C GLN A 119 -2.80 1.50 -1.55
N ILE A 120 -3.79 2.24 -1.06
CA ILE A 120 -3.87 2.71 0.34
C ILE A 120 -4.90 1.93 1.16
N GLY A 121 -5.24 0.71 0.72
CA GLY A 121 -6.13 -0.21 1.43
C GLY A 121 -7.62 0.09 1.29
N VAL A 122 -8.02 0.97 0.36
CA VAL A 122 -9.42 1.36 0.17
C VAL A 122 -9.94 0.78 -1.15
N PRO A 123 -10.89 -0.17 -1.14
CA PRO A 123 -11.39 -0.83 -2.35
C PRO A 123 -12.44 0.03 -3.09
N LEU A 124 -12.13 1.30 -3.35
CA LEU A 124 -13.00 2.22 -4.09
C LEU A 124 -12.37 2.64 -5.41
N ARG A 125 -13.19 2.91 -6.42
CA ARG A 125 -12.75 3.36 -7.76
C ARG A 125 -12.33 4.82 -7.75
N ILE A 126 -11.18 5.10 -7.14
CA ILE A 126 -10.59 6.45 -7.06
C ILE A 126 -9.12 6.33 -7.46
N LEU A 127 -8.68 7.17 -8.40
CA LEU A 127 -7.27 7.31 -8.75
C LEU A 127 -6.88 8.79 -8.81
N ALA A 128 -5.60 9.06 -8.62
CA ALA A 128 -5.00 10.37 -8.81
C ALA A 128 -3.74 10.24 -9.67
N LEU A 129 -3.46 11.28 -10.45
CA LEU A 129 -2.20 11.41 -11.17
C LEU A 129 -1.71 12.85 -11.16
N GLU A 130 -0.40 13.02 -11.21
CA GLU A 130 0.26 14.31 -11.26
C GLU A 130 1.66 14.14 -11.85
N TYR A 131 2.03 14.98 -12.82
CA TYR A 131 3.39 15.04 -13.37
C TYR A 131 3.87 16.49 -13.35
N PRO A 132 4.43 16.98 -12.22
CA PRO A 132 4.86 18.36 -12.09
C PRO A 132 5.98 18.70 -13.08
N LYS A 133 6.05 19.96 -13.52
CA LYS A 133 7.11 20.46 -14.40
C LYS A 133 8.52 20.15 -13.88
N LYS A 134 8.73 20.20 -12.56
CA LYS A 134 10.02 19.83 -11.93
C LYS A 134 10.52 18.43 -12.30
N MET A 135 9.63 17.47 -12.60
CA MET A 135 10.03 16.12 -13.01
C MET A 135 10.51 16.06 -14.47
N LEU A 136 10.10 17.02 -15.32
CA LEU A 136 10.63 17.15 -16.68
C LEU A 136 12.08 17.65 -16.66
N ASP A 137 12.43 18.52 -15.71
CA ASP A 137 13.77 19.11 -15.62
C ASP A 137 14.86 18.05 -15.34
N TYR A 138 14.49 16.92 -14.74
CA TYR A 138 15.38 15.76 -14.53
C TYR A 138 15.40 14.76 -15.70
N SER A 139 14.60 14.98 -16.74
CA SER A 139 14.48 14.09 -17.89
C SER A 139 15.30 14.61 -19.08
N SER A 140 16.03 13.74 -19.76
CA SER A 140 16.73 14.11 -20.99
C SER A 140 15.74 14.44 -22.12
N VAL A 141 16.14 15.32 -23.05
CA VAL A 141 15.32 15.67 -24.23
C VAL A 141 14.88 14.43 -24.99
N THR A 142 15.80 13.49 -25.21
CA THR A 142 15.51 12.20 -25.86
C THR A 142 14.47 11.38 -25.10
N SER A 143 14.50 11.37 -23.77
CA SER A 143 13.50 10.66 -22.95
C SER A 143 12.13 11.32 -23.04
N ILE A 144 12.09 12.66 -23.00
CA ILE A 144 10.86 13.45 -23.12
C ILE A 144 10.18 13.16 -24.47
N GLU A 145 10.93 13.22 -25.56
CA GLU A 145 10.42 12.95 -26.90
C GLU A 145 10.00 11.49 -27.06
N ALA A 146 10.85 10.52 -26.69
CA ALA A 146 10.57 9.10 -26.89
C ALA A 146 9.34 8.62 -26.09
N ARG A 147 9.16 9.11 -24.86
CA ARG A 147 8.06 8.69 -23.98
C ARG A 147 6.83 9.59 -24.08
N GLY A 148 6.93 10.74 -24.74
CA GLY A 148 5.89 11.77 -24.72
C GLY A 148 5.64 12.29 -23.31
N LEU A 149 6.71 12.67 -22.59
CA LEU A 149 6.59 13.26 -21.26
C LEU A 149 6.05 14.69 -21.38
N VAL A 150 5.00 14.99 -20.61
CA VAL A 150 4.44 16.33 -20.50
C VAL A 150 4.08 16.61 -19.05
N ALA A 151 4.06 17.89 -18.67
CA ALA A 151 3.61 18.27 -17.35
C ALA A 151 2.09 18.08 -17.26
N VAL A 152 1.64 17.44 -16.20
CA VAL A 152 0.23 17.17 -15.91
C VAL A 152 -0.08 17.75 -14.52
N PRO A 153 -1.05 18.66 -14.39
CA PRO A 153 -1.48 19.12 -13.07
C PRO A 153 -2.09 17.95 -12.27
N LEU A 154 -2.31 18.13 -10.97
CA LEU A 154 -3.04 17.13 -10.19
C LEU A 154 -4.43 16.91 -10.80
N MET A 155 -4.70 15.66 -11.16
CA MET A 155 -6.01 15.21 -11.62
C MET A 155 -6.48 14.06 -10.73
N ILE A 156 -7.77 14.07 -10.39
CA ILE A 156 -8.42 13.05 -9.57
C ILE A 156 -9.61 12.55 -10.37
N PHE A 157 -9.74 11.23 -10.45
CA PHE A 157 -10.90 10.59 -11.07
C PHE A 157 -11.56 9.64 -10.08
N VAL A 158 -12.86 9.82 -9.91
CA VAL A 158 -13.77 8.95 -9.17
C VAL A 158 -14.66 8.25 -10.18
N ASN A 159 -14.83 6.93 -10.01
CA ASN A 159 -15.49 6.04 -10.95
C ASN A 159 -15.01 6.21 -12.40
N PRO A 160 -13.69 6.21 -12.66
CA PRO A 160 -13.22 6.38 -14.02
C PRO A 160 -13.60 5.19 -14.90
N GLU A 161 -13.85 5.52 -16.17
CA GLU A 161 -13.92 4.63 -17.32
C GLU A 161 -12.83 5.03 -18.31
N LEU A 162 -12.24 4.05 -19.01
CA LEU A 162 -11.16 4.29 -19.95
C LEU A 162 -11.53 3.72 -21.32
N ARG A 163 -11.40 4.54 -22.35
CA ARG A 163 -11.57 4.16 -23.76
C ARG A 163 -10.26 4.30 -24.50
N VAL A 164 -9.87 3.29 -25.27
CA VAL A 164 -8.70 3.35 -26.15
C VAL A 164 -9.02 4.21 -27.38
N LEU A 165 -8.16 5.18 -27.69
CA LEU A 165 -8.29 6.03 -28.89
C LEU A 165 -7.36 5.57 -30.02
N ASP A 166 -6.20 5.04 -29.67
CA ASP A 166 -5.24 4.43 -30.61
C ASP A 166 -4.85 3.04 -30.13
N GLY A 167 -5.20 2.02 -30.92
CA GLY A 167 -4.95 0.61 -30.61
C GLY A 167 -3.49 0.19 -30.72
N ARG A 168 -2.60 1.04 -31.26
CA ARG A 168 -1.16 0.76 -31.28
C ARG A 168 -0.61 0.74 -29.85
N THR A 169 0.35 -0.15 -29.60
CA THR A 169 1.03 -0.25 -28.31
C THR A 169 2.47 0.21 -28.38
N VAL A 170 2.94 0.86 -27.32
CA VAL A 170 4.35 1.21 -27.09
C VAL A 170 4.85 0.51 -25.84
N ILE A 171 6.12 0.11 -25.84
CA ILE A 171 6.75 -0.65 -24.76
C ILE A 171 7.77 0.24 -24.06
N PHE A 172 7.61 0.38 -22.74
CA PHE A 172 8.58 1.03 -21.87
C PHE A 172 8.61 0.29 -20.53
N GLN A 173 9.70 0.47 -19.78
CA GLN A 173 9.81 0.01 -18.40
C GLN A 173 8.81 0.74 -17.50
N GLU A 174 8.06 -0.02 -16.71
CA GLU A 174 7.16 0.44 -15.65
C GLU A 174 7.61 -0.13 -14.30
N ALA A 175 7.36 0.63 -13.24
CA ALA A 175 7.48 0.21 -11.86
C ALA A 175 6.17 0.55 -11.12
N CYS A 176 5.99 -0.02 -9.93
CA CYS A 176 4.80 0.20 -9.11
C CYS A 176 5.18 0.29 -7.64
N GLU A 177 4.63 1.26 -6.91
CA GLU A 177 4.85 1.40 -5.46
C GLU A 177 4.37 0.17 -4.66
N SER A 178 3.44 -0.62 -5.21
CA SER A 178 2.98 -1.88 -4.61
C SER A 178 3.87 -3.09 -4.93
N ILE A 179 4.89 -2.94 -5.78
CA ILE A 179 5.89 -3.97 -6.10
C ILE A 179 7.26 -3.31 -6.00
N CYS A 180 7.61 -2.95 -4.76
CA CYS A 180 8.79 -2.14 -4.50
C CYS A 180 10.09 -2.85 -4.91
N GLY A 181 10.98 -2.12 -5.59
CA GLY A 181 12.32 -2.59 -5.96
C GLY A 181 12.41 -3.34 -7.29
N TYR A 182 11.32 -3.45 -8.04
CA TYR A 182 11.30 -4.14 -9.34
C TYR A 182 10.62 -3.32 -10.43
N SER A 183 11.05 -3.55 -11.67
CA SER A 183 10.44 -2.98 -12.87
C SER A 183 10.44 -4.00 -14.01
N ALA A 184 9.54 -3.81 -14.99
CA ALA A 184 9.55 -4.58 -16.23
C ALA A 184 8.98 -3.79 -17.41
N SER A 185 9.27 -4.25 -18.63
CA SER A 185 8.73 -3.66 -19.85
C SER A 185 7.27 -4.05 -20.02
N VAL A 186 6.40 -3.07 -20.19
CA VAL A 186 4.95 -3.27 -20.30
C VAL A 186 4.42 -2.61 -21.57
N PRO A 187 3.67 -3.33 -22.43
CA PRO A 187 2.98 -2.74 -23.57
C PRO A 187 1.77 -1.92 -23.09
N ARG A 188 1.62 -0.69 -23.59
CA ARG A 188 0.48 0.19 -23.31
C ARG A 188 -0.02 0.84 -24.58
N TYR A 189 -1.32 1.11 -24.66
CA TYR A 189 -1.90 1.87 -25.77
C TYR A 189 -1.32 3.27 -25.83
N VAL A 190 -1.10 3.78 -27.06
CA VAL A 190 -0.48 5.07 -27.31
C VAL A 190 -1.34 6.22 -26.80
N SER A 191 -2.66 6.13 -26.94
CA SER A 191 -3.60 7.16 -26.49
C SER A 191 -4.93 6.58 -26.01
N VAL A 192 -5.49 7.25 -25.00
CA VAL A 192 -6.70 6.85 -24.29
C VAL A 192 -7.52 8.09 -23.92
N GLU A 193 -8.81 7.93 -23.75
CA GLU A 193 -9.69 8.88 -23.07
C GLU A 193 -10.10 8.28 -21.73
N VAL A 194 -10.00 9.07 -20.66
CA VAL A 194 -10.56 8.74 -19.35
C VAL A 194 -11.73 9.68 -19.07
N SER A 195 -12.84 9.14 -18.61
CA SER A 195 -14.02 9.89 -18.17
C SER A 195 -14.43 9.46 -16.77
N GLY A 196 -15.01 10.35 -15.99
CA GLY A 196 -15.45 10.06 -14.62
C GLY A 196 -15.93 11.31 -13.90
N LEU A 197 -15.88 11.30 -12.58
CA LEU A 197 -16.16 12.44 -11.72
C LEU A 197 -14.89 12.96 -11.06
N ASN A 198 -14.79 14.26 -10.80
CA ASN A 198 -13.70 14.84 -10.01
C ASN A 198 -14.01 14.80 -8.50
N GLU A 199 -13.12 15.37 -7.68
CA GLU A 199 -13.28 15.45 -6.22
C GLU A 199 -14.48 16.29 -5.76
N LYS A 200 -15.10 17.06 -6.65
CA LYS A 200 -16.30 17.86 -6.42
C LYS A 200 -17.57 17.18 -6.96
N ALA A 201 -17.47 15.94 -7.43
CA ALA A 201 -18.56 15.20 -8.10
C ALA A 201 -18.99 15.82 -9.45
N GLU A 202 -18.13 16.60 -10.10
CA GLU A 202 -18.38 17.17 -11.42
C GLU A 202 -17.86 16.22 -12.50
N PRO A 203 -18.59 16.05 -13.62
CA PRO A 203 -18.13 15.21 -14.72
C PRO A 203 -16.88 15.80 -15.38
N VAL A 204 -15.89 14.93 -15.62
CA VAL A 204 -14.65 15.27 -16.29
C VAL A 204 -14.32 14.22 -17.35
N SER A 205 -13.75 14.65 -18.46
CA SER A 205 -13.20 13.79 -19.51
C SER A 205 -11.88 14.35 -19.99
N TRP A 206 -10.91 13.47 -20.23
CA TRP A 206 -9.58 13.86 -20.66
C TRP A 206 -8.97 12.84 -21.61
N GLN A 207 -8.49 13.34 -22.75
CA GLN A 207 -7.73 12.56 -23.71
C GLN A 207 -6.24 12.74 -23.46
N ALA A 208 -5.53 11.63 -23.33
CA ALA A 208 -4.11 11.60 -23.06
C ALA A 208 -3.40 10.71 -24.07
N SER A 209 -2.16 11.07 -24.39
CA SER A 209 -1.25 10.32 -25.25
C SER A 209 0.12 10.24 -24.59
N GLY A 210 0.94 9.26 -24.95
CA GLY A 210 2.30 9.13 -24.42
C GLY A 210 2.32 8.71 -22.94
N TRP A 211 3.21 9.30 -22.15
CA TRP A 211 3.41 8.89 -20.76
C TRP A 211 2.17 9.08 -19.87
N PRO A 212 1.39 10.17 -19.97
CA PRO A 212 0.15 10.30 -19.21
C PRO A 212 -0.89 9.21 -19.54
N ALA A 213 -0.99 8.78 -20.80
CA ALA A 213 -1.85 7.66 -21.19
C ALA A 213 -1.43 6.35 -20.52
N ARG A 214 -0.11 6.12 -20.40
CA ARG A 214 0.45 4.97 -19.68
C ARG A 214 0.12 5.01 -18.19
N ILE A 215 0.28 6.17 -17.54
CA ILE A 215 -0.07 6.34 -16.12
C ILE A 215 -1.56 6.01 -15.92
N LEU A 216 -2.45 6.56 -16.73
CA LEU A 216 -3.88 6.27 -16.64
C LEU A 216 -4.20 4.78 -16.77
N GLN A 217 -3.60 4.09 -17.76
CA GLN A 217 -3.81 2.66 -17.93
C GLN A 217 -3.30 1.85 -16.72
N HIS A 218 -2.18 2.26 -16.12
CA HIS A 218 -1.64 1.62 -14.91
C HIS A 218 -2.57 1.80 -13.71
N GLU A 219 -3.03 3.03 -13.45
CA GLU A 219 -3.93 3.29 -12.32
C GLU A 219 -5.32 2.69 -12.53
N MET A 220 -5.80 2.62 -13.77
CA MET A 220 -7.05 1.93 -14.11
C MET A 220 -6.96 0.42 -13.88
N ASP A 221 -5.82 -0.20 -14.17
CA ASP A 221 -5.59 -1.62 -13.88
C ASP A 221 -5.71 -1.91 -12.37
N HIS A 222 -5.16 -1.04 -11.51
CA HIS A 222 -5.30 -1.19 -10.06
C HIS A 222 -6.76 -1.21 -9.60
N LEU A 223 -7.64 -0.41 -10.20
CA LEU A 223 -9.06 -0.41 -9.87
C LEU A 223 -9.78 -1.72 -10.27
N ASN A 224 -9.15 -2.51 -11.13
CA ASN A 224 -9.65 -3.80 -11.61
C ASN A 224 -8.89 -4.99 -11.00
N GLY A 225 -8.02 -4.76 -10.01
CA GLY A 225 -7.23 -5.83 -9.36
C GLY A 225 -6.08 -6.37 -10.23
N VAL A 226 -5.68 -5.62 -11.26
CA VAL A 226 -4.61 -5.96 -12.20
C VAL A 226 -3.35 -5.18 -11.83
N LEU A 227 -2.20 -5.84 -11.86
CA LEU A 227 -0.89 -5.26 -11.63
C LEU A 227 -0.06 -5.35 -12.91
N TYR A 228 0.98 -4.50 -13.03
CA TYR A 228 1.82 -4.49 -14.24
C TYR A 228 2.49 -5.85 -14.51
N ILE A 229 2.76 -6.63 -13.47
CA ILE A 229 3.32 -7.99 -13.56
C ILE A 229 2.42 -8.99 -14.28
N ASP A 230 1.12 -8.68 -14.42
CA ASP A 230 0.18 -9.51 -15.20
C ASP A 230 0.22 -9.18 -16.71
N ARG A 231 0.89 -8.08 -17.08
CA ARG A 231 0.98 -7.57 -18.47
C ARG A 231 2.41 -7.49 -19.02
N MET A 232 3.41 -7.61 -18.14
CA MET A 232 4.82 -7.38 -18.50
C MET A 232 5.40 -8.44 -19.45
N ASP A 233 6.45 -8.07 -20.17
CA ASP A 233 7.40 -9.06 -20.67
C ASP A 233 8.25 -9.57 -19.50
N SER A 234 7.94 -10.77 -19.04
CA SER A 234 8.61 -11.41 -17.89
C SER A 234 10.13 -11.51 -18.00
N LYS A 235 10.70 -11.55 -19.21
CA LYS A 235 12.16 -11.60 -19.40
C LYS A 235 12.86 -10.29 -19.10
N THR A 236 12.09 -9.20 -19.02
CA THR A 236 12.58 -7.85 -18.72
C THR A 236 12.34 -7.44 -17.27
N PHE A 237 11.86 -8.38 -16.42
CA PHE A 237 11.65 -8.16 -15.00
C PHE A 237 13.00 -8.12 -14.28
N ILE A 238 13.31 -6.96 -13.71
CA ILE A 238 14.61 -6.68 -13.11
C ILE A 238 14.45 -6.09 -11.71
N ASN A 239 15.47 -6.30 -10.89
CA ASN A 239 15.66 -5.51 -9.68
C ASN A 239 16.21 -4.13 -10.09
N VAL A 240 15.59 -3.04 -9.62
CA VAL A 240 15.98 -1.67 -10.02
C VAL A 240 17.38 -1.27 -9.54
N LYS A 241 17.98 -2.04 -8.62
CA LYS A 241 19.35 -1.89 -8.12
C LYS A 241 20.32 -2.93 -8.70
N TRP A 242 19.93 -3.66 -9.75
CA TRP A 242 20.77 -4.71 -10.32
C TRP A 242 22.16 -4.19 -10.72
N GLU A 243 22.25 -2.99 -11.28
CA GLU A 243 23.53 -2.34 -11.62
C GLU A 243 24.37 -2.08 -10.36
N GLU A 244 23.80 -1.48 -9.29
CA GLU A 244 24.48 -1.23 -8.01
C GLU A 244 25.10 -2.49 -7.37
N TYR A 245 24.54 -3.67 -7.61
CA TYR A 245 25.04 -4.92 -7.06
C TYR A 245 26.12 -5.61 -7.92
N ASN A 246 26.16 -5.34 -9.23
CA ASN A 246 26.96 -6.10 -10.18
C ASN A 246 28.02 -5.27 -10.91
N GLU A 247 27.93 -3.94 -10.86
CA GLU A 247 28.87 -2.97 -11.43
C GLU A 247 29.63 -2.22 -10.32
#